data_AF-A0A973G9G7-F1
#
_entry.id   AF-A0A973G9G7-F1
#
_cell.length_a   1.000
_cell.length_b   1.000
_cell.length_c   1.000
_cell.angle_alpha   90.00
_cell.angle_beta   90.00
_cell.angle_gamma   90.00
#
_symmetry.space_group_name_H-M   'P 1'
#
loop_
_entity.id
_entity.type
_entity.pdbx_description
1 polymer ?
#
loop_
_entity_poly.entity_id
_entity_poly.type
_entity_poly.pdbx_seq_one_letter_code
_entity_poly.pdbx_strand_id
1 'polypeptide(L)'
;MLFANSRFQLTVTEARVVIVHDTADADGALIAGHIRYSWMQSIRFRPKQSFLNDSEVVVDAIEQFDIVGFPKRGSGRFFHRFTFLSDKAYDSGELARQIARRVASYVASAQAVEQTGPLDALRVAPLLPDPPKGDHSTYGLPVYCAYPGGLFSTGDASAPVEWISQRD
;
A
#
# COMPACT_ATOMS: atom_id res chain seq x y z
N MET A 1 -11.32 4.94 -5.34
CA MET A 1 -10.89 5.91 -6.38
C MET A 1 -9.93 5.19 -7.30
N LEU A 2 -10.06 5.39 -8.62
CA LEU A 2 -9.21 4.80 -9.66
C LEU A 2 -8.20 5.85 -10.14
N PHE A 3 -6.97 5.40 -10.35
CA PHE A 3 -5.86 6.21 -10.80
C PHE A 3 -5.11 5.43 -11.86
N ALA A 4 -4.90 5.99 -13.04
CA ALA A 4 -4.30 5.28 -14.16
C ALA A 4 -3.23 6.13 -14.82
N ASN A 5 -2.08 5.53 -15.09
CA ASN A 5 -1.11 6.07 -16.04
C ASN A 5 -0.92 5.08 -17.19
N SER A 6 0.12 5.27 -18.02
CA SER A 6 0.42 4.43 -19.19
C SER A 6 1.05 3.07 -18.85
N ARG A 7 1.29 2.78 -17.58
CA ARG A 7 1.99 1.58 -17.11
C ARG A 7 1.16 0.76 -16.13
N PHE A 8 0.32 1.40 -15.32
CA PHE A 8 -0.48 0.74 -14.31
C PHE A 8 -1.72 1.56 -13.93
N GLN A 9 -2.67 0.87 -13.32
CA GLN A 9 -3.84 1.41 -12.67
C GLN A 9 -3.80 1.08 -11.17
N LEU A 10 -3.89 2.10 -10.32
CA LEU A 10 -4.08 1.99 -8.88
C LEU A 10 -5.53 2.23 -8.51
N THR A 11 -6.11 1.31 -7.75
CA THR A 11 -7.43 1.50 -7.15
C THR A 11 -7.33 1.45 -5.64
N VAL A 12 -7.66 2.56 -4.99
CA VAL A 12 -7.80 2.62 -3.53
C VAL A 12 -9.21 2.11 -3.18
N THR A 13 -9.26 0.93 -2.56
CA THR A 13 -10.51 0.24 -2.18
C THR A 13 -10.82 0.43 -0.69
N GLU A 14 -11.80 -0.31 -0.16
CA GLU A 14 -12.11 -0.29 1.27
C GLU A 14 -11.08 -1.06 2.13
N ALA A 15 -10.30 -1.98 1.54
CA ALA A 15 -9.41 -2.88 2.31
C ALA A 15 -7.94 -2.92 1.84
N ARG A 16 -7.66 -2.43 0.63
CA ARG A 16 -6.35 -2.54 -0.03
C ARG A 16 -6.17 -1.55 -1.17
N VAL A 17 -4.93 -1.35 -1.59
CA VAL A 17 -4.62 -0.74 -2.89
C VAL A 17 -4.45 -1.85 -3.90
N VAL A 18 -5.30 -1.89 -4.93
CA VAL A 18 -5.16 -2.81 -6.08
C VAL A 18 -4.31 -2.14 -7.14
N ILE A 19 -3.43 -2.90 -7.75
CA ILE A 19 -2.50 -2.49 -8.80
C ILE A 19 -2.80 -3.38 -10.00
N VAL A 20 -3.15 -2.82 -11.14
CA VAL A 20 -3.27 -3.54 -12.41
C VAL A 20 -2.18 -3.02 -13.32
N HIS A 21 -1.28 -3.86 -13.78
CA HIS A 21 -0.25 -3.47 -14.73
C HIS A 21 -0.83 -3.48 -16.14
N ASP A 22 -0.44 -2.52 -16.97
CA ASP A 22 -0.86 -2.49 -18.38
C ASP A 22 -0.10 -3.55 -19.22
N THR A 23 0.86 -4.25 -18.62
CA THR A 23 1.58 -5.36 -19.24
C THR A 23 0.78 -6.64 -19.06
N ALA A 24 0.52 -7.34 -20.17
CA ALA A 24 -0.04 -8.66 -20.14
C ALA A 24 1.03 -9.74 -19.90
N ASP A 25 0.65 -10.85 -19.29
CA ASP A 25 1.49 -12.04 -19.19
C ASP A 25 1.65 -12.77 -20.53
N ALA A 26 2.31 -13.93 -20.51
CA ALA A 26 2.58 -14.72 -21.72
C ALA A 26 1.31 -15.20 -22.44
N ASP A 27 0.17 -15.25 -21.72
CA ASP A 27 -1.12 -15.71 -22.23
C ASP A 27 -2.05 -14.53 -22.60
N GLY A 28 -1.56 -13.29 -22.47
CA GLY A 28 -2.32 -12.08 -22.80
C GLY A 28 -3.23 -11.59 -21.66
N ALA A 29 -3.13 -12.16 -20.46
CA ALA A 29 -3.90 -11.72 -19.30
C ALA A 29 -3.23 -10.55 -18.58
N LEU A 30 -4.02 -9.59 -18.09
CA LEU A 30 -3.49 -8.45 -17.34
C LEU A 30 -2.97 -8.91 -15.96
N ILE A 31 -1.79 -8.43 -15.60
CA ILE A 31 -1.18 -8.74 -14.30
C ILE A 31 -1.77 -7.82 -13.25
N ALA A 32 -2.37 -8.39 -12.19
CA ALA A 32 -2.91 -7.64 -11.07
C ALA A 32 -2.31 -8.08 -9.73
N GLY A 33 -2.04 -7.10 -8.86
CA GLY A 33 -1.55 -7.29 -7.50
C GLY A 33 -2.27 -6.38 -6.52
N HIS A 34 -1.95 -6.48 -5.23
CA HIS A 34 -2.48 -5.56 -4.23
C HIS A 34 -1.55 -5.39 -3.03
N ILE A 35 -1.64 -4.23 -2.38
CA ILE A 35 -0.98 -3.94 -1.10
C ILE A 35 -2.06 -3.85 -0.02
N ARG A 36 -1.95 -4.69 1.01
CA ARG A 36 -2.88 -4.71 2.14
C ARG A 36 -2.61 -3.54 3.07
N TYR A 37 -3.66 -2.89 3.56
CA TYR A 37 -3.53 -1.78 4.51
C TYR A 37 -2.84 -2.18 5.81
N SER A 38 -3.07 -3.41 6.26
CA SER A 38 -2.41 -3.98 7.45
C SER A 38 -0.89 -4.10 7.34
N TRP A 39 -0.33 -4.03 6.12
CA TRP A 39 1.11 -4.11 5.90
C TRP A 39 1.75 -2.72 5.79
N MET A 40 0.99 -1.68 5.48
CA MET A 40 1.54 -0.35 5.20
C MET A 40 2.06 0.32 6.48
N GLN A 41 3.27 0.89 6.40
CA GLN A 41 3.90 1.63 7.48
C GLN A 41 4.01 3.12 7.21
N SER A 42 4.26 3.49 5.95
CA SER A 42 4.29 4.88 5.57
C SER A 42 3.88 5.05 4.12
N ILE A 43 3.28 6.19 3.84
CA ILE A 43 2.93 6.61 2.49
C ILE A 43 3.62 7.95 2.27
N ARG A 44 4.48 8.01 1.28
CA ARG A 44 5.26 9.19 0.93
C ARG A 44 4.86 9.68 -0.43
N PHE A 45 4.91 10.98 -0.65
CA PHE A 45 4.69 11.54 -1.97
C PHE A 45 5.65 12.67 -2.27
N ARG A 46 5.89 12.84 -3.57
CA ARG A 46 6.62 13.96 -4.14
C ARG A 46 5.91 14.35 -5.43
N PRO A 47 5.35 15.56 -5.55
CA PRO A 47 4.80 16.03 -6.81
C PRO A 47 5.92 16.21 -7.84
N LYS A 48 5.55 16.38 -9.11
CA LYS A 48 6.51 16.72 -10.16
C LYS A 48 7.08 18.12 -9.88
N GLN A 49 8.39 18.21 -9.64
CA GLN A 49 9.07 19.48 -9.27
C GLN A 49 9.95 20.03 -10.41
N SER A 50 10.17 19.27 -11.48
CA SER A 50 10.97 19.65 -12.64
C SER A 50 10.63 18.79 -13.86
N PHE A 51 11.19 19.11 -15.01
CA PHE A 51 11.06 18.27 -16.21
C PHE A 51 11.74 16.90 -16.07
N LEU A 52 12.80 16.80 -15.25
CA LEU A 52 13.65 15.62 -15.12
C LEU A 52 13.18 14.62 -14.05
N ASN A 53 12.14 14.95 -13.27
CA ASN A 53 11.59 14.05 -12.27
C ASN A 53 10.09 13.82 -12.48
N ASP A 54 9.66 12.61 -12.15
CA ASP A 54 8.26 12.23 -12.19
C ASP A 54 7.57 12.53 -10.85
N SER A 55 6.24 12.62 -10.89
CA SER A 55 5.42 12.59 -9.68
C SER A 55 5.51 11.19 -9.07
N GLU A 56 5.69 11.10 -7.77
CA GLU A 56 6.00 9.84 -7.09
C GLU A 56 5.12 9.63 -5.87
N VAL A 57 4.64 8.40 -5.70
CA VAL A 57 4.09 7.89 -4.45
C VAL A 57 4.86 6.64 -4.03
N VAL A 58 5.33 6.61 -2.79
CA VAL A 58 6.07 5.49 -2.22
C VAL A 58 5.26 4.90 -1.06
N VAL A 59 5.04 3.60 -1.09
CA VAL A 59 4.43 2.85 0.02
C VAL A 59 5.48 1.91 0.59
N ASP A 60 5.87 2.16 1.84
CA ASP A 60 6.68 1.20 2.61
C ASP A 60 5.73 0.26 3.36
N ALA A 61 5.95 -1.05 3.23
CA ALA A 61 5.12 -2.08 3.84
C ALA A 61 5.97 -3.15 4.52
N ILE A 62 5.45 -3.74 5.61
CA ILE A 62 6.02 -4.91 6.27
C ILE A 62 5.03 -6.05 6.21
N GLU A 63 5.52 -7.18 5.72
CA GLU A 63 4.84 -8.46 5.79
C GLU A 63 5.46 -9.29 6.92
N GLN A 64 4.67 -9.61 7.94
CA GLN A 64 5.06 -10.54 8.99
C GLN A 64 4.40 -11.90 8.71
N PHE A 65 5.19 -12.96 8.75
CA PHE A 65 4.70 -14.33 8.59
C PHE A 65 4.98 -15.15 9.84
N ASP A 66 3.97 -15.92 10.24
CA ASP A 66 4.09 -17.00 11.21
C ASP A 66 3.89 -18.32 10.46
N ILE A 67 4.99 -18.99 10.10
CA ILE A 67 4.88 -20.28 9.42
C ILE A 67 4.75 -21.34 10.51
N VAL A 68 3.52 -21.52 10.99
CA VAL A 68 3.18 -22.67 11.84
C VAL A 68 3.32 -23.93 10.98
N GLY A 69 4.38 -24.71 11.20
CA GLY A 69 4.59 -26.03 10.57
C GLY A 69 5.90 -26.25 9.81
N PHE A 70 6.77 -25.24 9.65
CA PHE A 70 8.11 -25.46 9.07
C PHE A 70 9.18 -25.61 10.15
N PRO A 71 9.96 -26.71 10.22
CA PRO A 71 10.77 -27.03 11.41
C PRO A 71 11.95 -26.10 11.71
N LYS A 72 12.23 -25.02 10.95
CA LYS A 72 13.48 -24.24 11.10
C LYS A 72 13.41 -22.75 10.73
N ARG A 73 12.26 -22.14 10.45
CA ARG A 73 12.17 -20.70 10.18
C ARG A 73 11.31 -20.03 11.25
N GLY A 74 11.97 -19.37 12.21
CA GLY A 74 11.30 -18.52 13.19
C GLY A 74 10.50 -17.40 12.51
N SER A 75 9.64 -16.74 13.28
CA SER A 75 8.89 -15.57 12.84
C SER A 75 9.81 -14.56 12.13
N GLY A 76 9.43 -14.12 10.93
CA GLY A 76 10.22 -13.20 10.12
C GLY A 76 9.41 -11.99 9.64
N ARG A 77 10.13 -10.98 9.15
CA ARG A 77 9.55 -9.77 8.55
C ARG A 77 10.20 -9.52 7.19
N PHE A 78 9.40 -9.37 6.15
CA PHE A 78 9.84 -8.85 4.86
C PHE A 78 9.48 -7.37 4.76
N PHE A 79 10.45 -6.56 4.34
CA PHE A 79 10.26 -5.14 4.09
C PHE A 79 10.09 -4.94 2.59
N HIS A 80 8.98 -4.34 2.21
CA HIS A 80 8.63 -4.05 0.83
C HIS A 80 8.58 -2.54 0.62
N ARG A 81 9.15 -2.07 -0.48
CA ARG A 81 9.00 -0.68 -0.94
C ARG A 81 8.39 -0.69 -2.32
N PHE A 82 7.19 -0.14 -2.43
CA PHE A 82 6.51 0.04 -3.70
C PHE A 82 6.63 1.50 -4.12
N THR A 83 7.23 1.74 -5.29
CA THR A 83 7.39 3.08 -5.86
C THR A 83 6.54 3.21 -7.12
N PHE A 84 5.61 4.14 -7.10
CA PHE A 84 4.70 4.45 -8.20
C PHE A 84 5.12 5.78 -8.82
N LEU A 85 5.58 5.73 -10.07
CA LEU A 85 5.99 6.91 -10.84
C LEU A 85 4.90 7.28 -11.84
N SER A 86 4.58 8.58 -11.92
CA SER A 86 3.63 9.15 -12.87
C SER A 86 4.26 10.32 -13.62
N ASP A 87 4.25 10.22 -14.94
CA ASP A 87 4.76 11.20 -15.90
C ASP A 87 3.91 12.48 -15.98
N LYS A 88 2.60 12.34 -15.77
CA LYS A 88 1.61 13.43 -15.74
C LYS A 88 1.70 14.26 -14.45
N ALA A 89 1.23 15.51 -14.51
CA ALA A 89 0.99 16.41 -13.37
C ALA A 89 -0.17 15.90 -12.50
N TYR A 90 -0.03 14.67 -12.06
CA TYR A 90 -0.96 13.93 -11.26
C TYR A 90 -0.71 14.24 -9.80
N ASP A 91 -1.79 14.47 -9.04
CA ASP A 91 -1.75 14.87 -7.64
C ASP A 91 -1.38 13.67 -6.75
N SER A 92 -0.06 13.46 -6.58
CA SER A 92 0.49 12.42 -5.72
C SER A 92 0.18 12.68 -4.24
N GLY A 93 0.01 13.94 -3.85
CA GLY A 93 -0.39 14.33 -2.50
C GLY A 93 -1.80 13.85 -2.17
N GLU A 94 -2.75 14.10 -3.08
CA GLU A 94 -4.13 13.64 -2.90
C GLU A 94 -4.24 12.11 -2.90
N LEU A 95 -3.50 11.42 -3.78
CA LEU A 95 -3.43 9.96 -3.75
C LEU A 95 -2.90 9.45 -2.41
N ALA A 96 -1.77 9.98 -1.94
CA ALA A 96 -1.16 9.57 -0.68
C ALA A 96 -2.09 9.83 0.51
N ARG A 97 -2.74 10.99 0.54
CA ARG A 97 -3.74 11.35 1.55
C ARG A 97 -4.91 10.38 1.57
N GLN A 98 -5.42 10.00 0.40
CA GLN A 98 -6.53 9.04 0.32
C GLN A 98 -6.13 7.66 0.81
N ILE A 99 -4.96 7.17 0.42
CA ILE A 99 -4.45 5.90 0.93
C ILE A 99 -4.33 5.97 2.46
N ALA A 100 -3.76 7.04 3.01
CA ALA A 100 -3.60 7.21 4.46
C ALA A 100 -4.94 7.21 5.21
N ARG A 101 -5.93 7.96 4.71
CA ARG A 101 -7.29 8.01 5.30
C ARG A 101 -7.99 6.64 5.25
N ARG A 102 -7.79 5.90 4.17
CA ARG A 102 -8.38 4.56 3.99
C ARG A 102 -7.71 3.51 4.86
N VAL A 103 -6.38 3.51 4.94
CA VAL A 103 -5.64 2.68 5.90
C VAL A 103 -6.13 2.96 7.31
N ALA A 104 -6.21 4.23 7.71
CA ALA A 104 -6.62 4.58 9.06
C ALA A 104 -8.07 4.17 9.37
N SER A 105 -8.97 4.31 8.40
CA SER A 105 -10.36 3.87 8.55
C SER A 105 -10.47 2.35 8.65
N TYR A 106 -9.74 1.61 7.81
CA TYR A 106 -9.70 0.16 7.84
C TYR A 106 -9.17 -0.36 9.18
N VAL A 107 -8.03 0.17 9.64
CA VAL A 107 -7.40 -0.24 10.90
C VAL A 107 -8.29 0.09 12.09
N ALA A 108 -8.92 1.27 12.12
CA ALA A 108 -9.86 1.64 13.19
C ALA A 108 -11.13 0.76 13.21
N SER A 109 -11.56 0.26 12.05
CA SER A 109 -12.72 -0.65 11.95
C SER A 109 -12.41 -2.10 12.32
N ALA A 110 -11.14 -2.50 12.24
CA ALA A 110 -10.72 -3.82 12.66
C ALA A 110 -10.72 -3.87 14.19
N GLN A 111 -11.55 -4.75 14.77
CA GLN A 111 -11.99 -4.79 16.18
C GLN A 111 -10.88 -5.00 17.25
N ALA A 112 -9.61 -4.83 16.90
CA ALA A 112 -8.45 -5.14 17.75
C ALA A 112 -7.60 -3.91 18.12
N VAL A 113 -8.05 -2.68 17.84
CA VAL A 113 -7.30 -1.46 18.16
C VAL A 113 -7.88 -0.75 19.39
N GLU A 114 -7.24 -0.95 20.55
CA GLU A 114 -7.65 -0.33 21.82
C GLU A 114 -7.37 1.18 21.89
N GLN A 115 -6.51 1.73 21.02
CA GLN A 115 -6.18 3.15 20.96
C GLN A 115 -6.26 3.70 19.52
N THR A 116 -7.33 4.42 19.22
CA THR A 116 -7.60 4.98 17.89
C THR A 116 -7.10 6.42 17.68
N GLY A 117 -6.64 7.12 18.73
CA GLY A 117 -6.33 8.56 18.65
C GLY A 117 -5.45 8.98 17.45
N PRO A 118 -4.27 8.37 17.24
CA PRO A 118 -3.43 8.63 16.06
C PRO A 118 -4.10 8.28 14.73
N LEU A 119 -4.99 7.29 14.70
CA LEU A 119 -5.76 6.91 13.51
C LEU A 119 -6.86 7.91 13.20
N ASP A 120 -7.54 8.44 14.21
CA ASP A 120 -8.62 9.41 14.02
C ASP A 120 -8.08 10.70 13.37
N ALA A 121 -6.89 11.15 13.80
CA ALA A 121 -6.17 12.24 13.13
C ALA A 121 -5.86 11.93 11.65
N LEU A 122 -5.50 10.68 11.34
CA LEU A 122 -5.21 10.25 9.96
C LEU A 122 -6.48 10.07 9.11
N ARG A 123 -7.62 9.71 9.69
CA ARG A 123 -8.91 9.58 8.97
C ARG A 123 -9.42 10.92 8.43
N VAL A 124 -9.07 12.01 9.11
CA VAL A 124 -9.33 13.39 8.69
C VAL A 124 -8.06 14.11 8.24
N ALA A 125 -7.00 13.36 7.89
CA ALA A 125 -5.70 13.93 7.55
C ALA A 125 -5.82 15.06 6.52
N PRO A 126 -5.24 16.24 6.81
CA PRO A 126 -5.14 17.30 5.82
C PRO A 126 -4.21 16.86 4.70
N LEU A 127 -4.30 17.55 3.56
CA LEU A 127 -3.27 17.47 2.54
C LEU A 127 -1.98 18.04 3.12
N LEU A 128 -0.91 17.25 3.15
CA LEU A 128 0.39 17.73 3.57
C LEU A 128 0.93 18.71 2.52
N PRO A 129 1.77 19.69 2.92
CA PRO A 129 2.40 20.58 1.97
C PRO A 129 3.32 19.82 1.03
N ASP A 130 3.57 20.40 -0.14
CA ASP A 130 4.58 19.90 -1.05
C ASP A 130 5.96 19.94 -0.39
N PRO A 131 6.77 18.87 -0.51
CA PRO A 131 8.08 18.82 0.09
C PRO A 131 9.07 19.72 -0.65
N PRO A 132 10.23 20.04 -0.03
CA PRO A 132 11.38 20.62 -0.72
C PRO A 132 11.82 19.80 -1.94
N LYS A 133 12.60 20.42 -2.82
CA LYS A 133 13.07 19.75 -4.04
C LYS A 133 13.91 18.52 -3.71
N GLY A 134 13.49 17.36 -4.20
CA GLY A 134 14.17 16.08 -3.98
C GLY A 134 13.64 15.27 -2.80
N ASP A 135 12.91 15.88 -1.87
CA ASP A 135 12.38 15.24 -0.67
C ASP A 135 10.96 14.69 -0.85
N HIS A 136 10.46 13.95 0.14
CA HIS A 136 9.08 13.47 0.21
C HIS A 136 8.36 14.01 1.45
N SER A 137 7.10 14.39 1.26
CA SER A 137 6.15 14.54 2.37
C SER A 137 5.63 13.16 2.76
N THR A 138 5.48 12.90 4.05
CA THR A 138 5.21 11.56 4.57
C THR A 138 4.02 11.53 5.51
N TYR A 139 3.05 10.69 5.18
CA TYR A 139 2.07 10.17 6.14
C TYR A 139 2.68 8.97 6.84
N GLY A 140 3.12 9.16 8.09
CA GLY A 140 3.50 8.05 8.97
C GLY A 140 2.24 7.34 9.47
N LEU A 141 2.16 6.02 9.29
CA LEU A 141 1.10 5.22 9.86
C LEU A 141 1.60 4.67 11.20
N PRO A 142 0.75 4.59 12.24
CA PRO A 142 1.18 3.98 13.48
C PRO A 142 1.55 2.54 13.17
N VAL A 143 2.76 2.16 13.55
CA VAL A 143 3.28 0.83 13.32
C VAL A 143 2.56 -0.12 14.28
N TYR A 144 1.37 -0.58 13.90
CA TYR A 144 0.70 -1.70 14.54
C TYR A 144 1.43 -3.00 14.15
N CYS A 145 2.75 -3.06 14.39
CA CYS A 145 3.56 -4.26 14.23
C CYS A 145 3.20 -5.23 15.34
N ALA A 146 2.09 -5.94 15.17
CA ALA A 146 1.74 -7.23 15.73
C ALA A 146 0.22 -7.25 15.82
N TYR A 147 -0.45 -7.94 14.91
CA TYR A 147 -1.68 -8.60 15.32
C TYR A 147 -1.26 -9.96 15.85
N PRO A 148 -1.19 -10.16 17.19
CA PRO A 148 -1.11 -11.50 17.74
C PRO A 148 -2.46 -12.16 17.49
N GLY A 149 -2.52 -13.07 16.51
CA GLY A 149 -3.66 -13.95 16.21
C GLY A 149 -5.04 -13.29 16.18
N GLY A 150 -5.46 -12.67 15.07
CA GLY A 150 -6.84 -12.18 15.01
C GLY A 150 -7.35 -11.59 13.71
N LEU A 151 -6.53 -10.91 12.91
CA LEU A 151 -6.95 -10.51 11.55
C LEU A 151 -6.77 -11.68 10.57
N PHE A 152 -7.64 -12.67 10.74
CA PHE A 152 -7.99 -13.51 9.62
C PHE A 152 -8.77 -12.62 8.65
N SER A 153 -8.20 -12.43 7.46
CA SER A 153 -8.97 -12.01 6.30
C SER A 153 -10.25 -12.82 6.29
N THR A 154 -11.41 -12.19 6.41
CA THR A 154 -12.64 -12.77 5.87
C THR A 154 -12.37 -12.88 4.38
N GLY A 155 -11.88 -14.05 3.99
CA GLY A 155 -11.58 -14.36 2.62
C GLY A 155 -12.86 -14.25 1.84
N ASP A 156 -12.89 -13.33 0.88
CA ASP A 156 -13.51 -13.68 -0.38
C ASP A 156 -12.58 -14.70 -1.02
N ALA A 157 -12.92 -15.96 -0.72
CA ALA A 157 -12.42 -17.11 -1.44
C ALA A 157 -12.63 -16.86 -2.94
N SER A 158 -11.53 -16.64 -3.64
CA SER A 158 -11.41 -17.06 -5.03
C SER A 158 -10.20 -17.97 -5.08
N ALA A 159 -10.34 -19.04 -5.85
CA ALA A 159 -9.39 -20.14 -6.07
C ALA A 159 -7.92 -19.70 -6.06
N PRO A 160 -6.96 -20.61 -5.76
CA PRO A 160 -5.54 -20.27 -5.74
C PRO A 160 -5.15 -19.50 -7.00
N VAL A 161 -4.91 -18.20 -6.83
CA VAL A 161 -4.29 -17.36 -7.84
C VAL A 161 -2.82 -17.76 -7.81
N GLU A 162 -2.34 -18.38 -8.89
CA GLU A 162 -0.92 -18.61 -9.09
C GLU A 162 -0.19 -17.26 -9.01
N TRP A 163 0.68 -17.12 -8.03
CA TRP A 163 1.54 -15.96 -7.92
C TRP A 163 2.62 -16.05 -9.00
N ILE A 164 2.71 -15.01 -9.84
CA ILE A 164 3.83 -14.82 -10.78
C ILE A 164 5.08 -14.42 -9.97
N SER A 165 5.63 -15.38 -9.23
CA SER A 165 7.02 -15.36 -8.76
C SER A 165 7.61 -16.77 -8.57
N GLN A 166 6.91 -17.82 -9.01
CA GLN A 166 7.49 -19.14 -9.17
C GLN A 166 7.59 -19.51 -10.65
N ARG A 167 8.66 -19.01 -11.29
CA ARG A 167 9.30 -19.74 -12.39
C ARG A 167 10.81 -19.69 -12.12
N ASP A 168 11.28 -20.85 -11.65
CA ASP A 168 12.63 -21.42 -11.48
C ASP A 168 13.74 -20.59 -10.84
#